data_AF-A0A3L7XE01-F1
#
_entry.id   AF-A0A3L7XE01-F1
#
_cell.length_a   1.000
_cell.length_b   1.000
_cell.length_c   1.000
_cell.angle_alpha   90.00
_cell.angle_beta   90.00
_cell.angle_gamma   90.00
#
_symmetry.space_group_name_H-M   'P 1'
#
loop_
_entity.id
_entity.type
_entity.pdbx_description
1 polymer ?
#
loop_
_entity_poly.entity_id
_entity_poly.type
_entity_poly.pdbx_seq_one_letter_code
_entity_poly.pdbx_strand_id
1 'polypeptide(L)'
;MLALKHIFDQNLGQQLPHILGLIGSLAQQESGLEMLRTVLLYIAQANQAVTEAEFERGVAAAALPEGENLMATLAERWQEEGRARGRAEGLEEGLERGLERGLEKGLEAQRQTLLRLLEWRFQLAETQKAAYQQQVARLNDLSLLTQLIDYLLAVQTLAEFDMKLLTSLSTANDS
;
A
#
# COMPACT_ATOMS: atom_id res chain seq x y z
N MET A 1 -14.25 -8.24 35.29
CA MET A 1 -14.83 -8.02 33.93
C MET A 1 -15.70 -6.75 33.81
N LEU A 2 -15.69 -5.81 34.76
CA LEU A 2 -16.40 -4.51 34.59
C LEU A 2 -15.49 -3.39 34.04
N ALA A 3 -14.18 -3.42 34.36
CA ALA A 3 -13.23 -2.41 33.91
C ALA A 3 -13.06 -2.33 32.38
N LEU A 4 -13.06 -3.49 31.68
CA LEU A 4 -12.87 -3.55 30.22
C LEU A 4 -14.05 -2.99 29.41
N LYS A 5 -15.25 -2.89 30.01
CA LYS A 5 -16.47 -2.46 29.29
C LYS A 5 -16.54 -0.93 29.10
N HIS A 6 -15.81 -0.14 29.91
CA HIS A 6 -15.72 1.32 29.81
C HIS A 6 -14.47 1.84 29.10
N ILE A 7 -13.55 0.96 28.68
CA ILE A 7 -12.33 1.35 27.93
C ILE A 7 -12.67 1.73 26.47
N PHE A 8 -13.90 1.49 26.02
CA PHE A 8 -14.35 1.82 24.67
C PHE A 8 -15.28 3.04 24.60
N ASP A 9 -15.46 3.78 25.71
CA ASP A 9 -16.25 5.01 25.72
C ASP A 9 -15.49 6.18 25.07
N GLN A 10 -16.16 6.99 24.24
CA GLN A 10 -15.56 8.13 23.52
C GLN A 10 -14.94 9.21 24.42
N ASN A 11 -15.23 9.18 25.73
CA ASN A 11 -14.70 10.11 26.73
C ASN A 11 -13.54 9.53 27.55
N LEU A 12 -12.97 8.37 27.16
CA LEU A 12 -11.93 7.70 27.93
C LEU A 12 -10.72 8.61 28.20
N GLY A 13 -10.30 9.41 27.22
CA GLY A 13 -9.15 10.33 27.37
C GLY A 13 -9.32 11.32 28.52
N GLN A 14 -10.55 11.81 28.76
CA GLN A 14 -10.86 12.74 29.85
C GLN A 14 -10.95 12.05 31.22
N GLN A 15 -11.35 10.77 31.25
CA GLN A 15 -11.49 10.00 32.48
C GLN A 15 -10.22 9.22 32.86
N LEU A 16 -9.24 9.19 31.97
CA LEU A 16 -7.99 8.45 32.13
C LEU A 16 -7.25 8.81 33.44
N PRO A 17 -7.08 10.09 33.83
CA PRO A 17 -6.44 10.41 35.12
C PRO A 17 -7.15 9.77 36.32
N HIS A 18 -8.48 9.78 36.31
CA HIS A 18 -9.29 9.23 37.40
C HIS A 18 -9.20 7.70 37.47
N ILE A 19 -9.29 7.03 36.33
CA ILE A 19 -9.17 5.57 36.22
C ILE A 19 -7.77 5.12 36.69
N LEU A 20 -6.72 5.80 36.24
CA LEU A 20 -5.35 5.48 36.62
C LEU A 20 -5.08 5.76 38.10
N GLY A 21 -5.65 6.83 38.67
CA GLY A 21 -5.58 7.09 40.10
C GLY A 21 -6.24 6.00 40.94
N LEU A 22 -7.41 5.48 40.52
CA LEU A 22 -8.10 4.38 41.19
C LEU A 22 -7.26 3.09 41.14
N ILE A 23 -6.73 2.72 39.98
CA ILE A 23 -5.89 1.53 39.84
C ILE A 23 -4.58 1.67 40.63
N GLY A 24 -3.95 2.86 40.59
CA GLY A 24 -2.74 3.16 41.37
C GLY A 24 -2.96 3.03 42.88
N SER A 25 -4.14 3.44 43.38
CA SER A 25 -4.48 3.30 44.82
C SER A 25 -4.69 1.84 45.26
N LEU A 26 -5.08 0.97 44.33
CA LEU A 26 -5.25 -0.47 44.56
C LEU A 26 -3.94 -1.26 44.44
N ALA A 27 -2.88 -0.64 43.92
CA ALA A 27 -1.58 -1.26 43.64
C ALA A 27 -0.67 -1.37 44.89
N GLN A 28 -1.23 -1.70 46.06
CA GLN A 28 -0.44 -1.97 47.28
C GLN A 28 0.21 -3.37 47.29
N GLN A 29 0.11 -4.13 46.20
CA GLN A 29 0.74 -5.45 45.99
C GLN A 29 1.36 -5.51 44.59
N GLU A 30 2.46 -6.26 44.39
CA GLU A 30 3.16 -6.39 43.10
C GLU A 30 2.23 -6.76 41.94
N SER A 31 1.23 -7.62 42.18
CA SER A 31 0.23 -8.01 41.18
C SER A 31 -0.69 -6.86 40.70
N GLY A 32 -0.85 -5.80 41.50
CA GLY A 32 -1.63 -4.62 41.13
C GLY A 32 -0.90 -3.71 40.13
N LEU A 33 0.43 -3.63 40.23
CA LEU A 33 1.28 -2.89 39.29
C LEU A 33 1.36 -3.58 37.93
N GLU A 34 1.44 -4.92 37.91
CA GLU A 34 1.39 -5.67 36.65
C GLU A 34 0.05 -5.47 35.93
N MET A 35 -1.07 -5.50 36.66
CA MET A 35 -2.38 -5.26 36.09
C MET A 35 -2.54 -3.83 35.55
N LEU A 36 -2.04 -2.82 36.29
CA LEU A 36 -1.95 -1.44 35.81
C LEU A 36 -1.17 -1.34 34.51
N ARG A 37 0.02 -1.97 34.45
CA ARG A 37 0.86 -2.03 33.26
C ARG A 37 0.13 -2.67 32.07
N THR A 38 -0.55 -3.79 32.27
CA THR A 38 -1.32 -4.46 31.20
C THR A 38 -2.46 -3.57 30.68
N VAL A 39 -3.20 -2.90 31.56
CA VAL A 39 -4.29 -1.99 31.16
C VAL A 39 -3.76 -0.78 30.39
N LEU A 40 -2.68 -0.17 30.86
CA LEU A 40 -2.03 0.95 30.16
C LEU A 40 -1.51 0.55 28.78
N LEU A 41 -0.85 -0.61 28.68
CA LEU A 41 -0.39 -1.17 27.40
C LEU A 41 -1.57 -1.43 26.45
N TYR A 42 -2.69 -1.94 26.96
CA TYR A 42 -3.87 -2.20 26.15
C TYR A 42 -4.51 -0.89 25.64
N ILE A 43 -4.63 0.14 26.49
CA ILE A 43 -5.15 1.45 26.09
C ILE A 43 -4.24 2.09 25.02
N ALA A 44 -2.92 2.03 25.21
CA ALA A 44 -1.94 2.58 24.28
C ALA A 44 -1.88 1.86 22.92
N GLN A 45 -2.26 0.58 22.86
CA GLN A 45 -2.22 -0.23 21.63
C GLN A 45 -3.57 -0.31 20.90
N ALA A 46 -4.67 -0.44 21.65
CA ALA A 46 -5.96 -0.81 21.08
C ALA A 46 -6.91 0.38 20.87
N ASN A 47 -6.64 1.54 21.49
CA ASN A 47 -7.63 2.60 21.52
C ASN A 47 -7.26 3.80 20.65
N GLN A 48 -8.02 4.02 19.58
CA GLN A 48 -7.96 5.24 18.76
C GLN A 48 -8.66 6.44 19.43
N ALA A 49 -9.41 6.22 20.52
CA ALA A 49 -10.18 7.25 21.22
C ALA A 49 -9.38 8.02 22.28
N VAL A 50 -8.09 7.71 22.47
CA VAL A 50 -7.19 8.43 23.39
C VAL A 50 -5.98 8.89 22.61
N THR A 51 -5.78 10.20 22.54
CA THR A 51 -4.56 10.76 21.93
C THR A 51 -3.35 10.54 22.83
N GLU A 52 -2.14 10.54 22.24
CA GLU A 52 -0.87 10.46 22.98
C GLU A 52 -0.81 11.52 24.11
N ALA A 53 -1.21 12.76 23.82
CA ALA A 53 -1.25 13.84 24.79
C ALA A 53 -2.29 13.66 25.91
N GLU A 54 -3.41 12.99 25.66
CA GLU A 54 -4.38 12.61 26.71
C GLU A 54 -3.83 11.48 27.58
N PHE A 55 -3.15 10.53 26.95
CA PHE A 55 -2.52 9.42 27.63
C PHE A 55 -1.39 9.87 28.56
N GLU A 56 -0.46 10.68 28.05
CA GLU A 56 0.62 11.30 28.83
C GLU A 56 0.08 12.10 30.02
N ARG A 57 -0.94 12.94 29.78
CA ARG A 57 -1.59 13.71 30.86
C ARG A 57 -2.23 12.80 31.91
N GLY A 58 -2.88 11.71 31.50
CA GLY A 58 -3.48 10.75 32.42
C GLY A 58 -2.45 10.07 33.31
N VAL A 59 -1.34 9.63 32.72
CA VAL A 59 -0.25 8.97 33.45
C VAL A 59 0.44 9.95 34.41
N ALA A 60 0.75 11.17 33.94
CA ALA A 60 1.40 12.19 34.75
C ALA A 60 0.52 12.62 35.93
N ALA A 61 -0.78 12.84 35.70
CA ALA A 61 -1.72 13.25 36.74
C ALA A 61 -1.99 12.17 37.79
N ALA A 62 -1.86 10.89 37.42
CA ALA A 62 -2.06 9.77 38.32
C ALA A 62 -0.89 9.50 39.28
N ALA A 63 0.24 10.22 39.13
CA ALA A 63 1.43 10.11 39.98
C ALA A 63 1.88 8.66 40.20
N LEU A 64 1.85 7.85 39.14
CA LEU A 64 2.13 6.42 39.21
C LEU A 64 3.61 6.19 39.56
N PRO A 65 3.95 5.32 40.53
CA PRO A 65 5.33 5.07 40.96
C PRO A 65 6.28 4.63 39.85
N GLU A 66 5.76 4.03 38.76
CA GLU A 66 6.52 3.56 37.59
C GLU A 66 6.14 4.30 36.28
N GLY A 67 5.42 5.43 36.39
CA GLY A 67 4.86 6.13 35.23
C GLY A 67 5.90 6.50 34.17
N GLU A 68 7.06 7.02 34.59
CA GLU A 68 8.14 7.41 33.66
C GLU A 68 8.74 6.22 32.90
N ASN A 69 9.01 5.10 33.59
CA ASN A 69 9.54 3.88 32.98
C ASN A 69 8.54 3.24 32.00
N LEU A 70 7.25 3.29 32.35
CA LEU A 70 6.16 2.86 31.48
C LEU A 70 6.08 3.74 30.22
N MET A 71 6.19 5.06 30.37
CA MET A 71 6.16 5.98 29.22
C MET A 71 7.36 5.78 28.30
N ALA A 72 8.56 5.59 28.84
CA ALA A 72 9.75 5.29 28.03
C ALA A 72 9.55 4.01 27.19
N THR A 73 9.04 2.95 27.80
CA THR A 73 8.78 1.67 27.12
C THR A 73 7.72 1.82 26.01
N LEU A 74 6.68 2.62 26.25
CA LEU A 74 5.62 2.87 25.27
C LEU A 74 6.11 3.73 24.11
N ALA A 75 6.91 4.76 24.40
CA ALA A 75 7.51 5.62 23.40
C ALA A 75 8.43 4.82 22.45
N GLU A 76 9.27 3.93 22.99
CA GLU A 76 10.09 3.02 22.18
C GLU A 76 9.23 2.16 21.23
N ARG A 77 8.16 1.55 21.75
CA ARG A 77 7.24 0.74 20.95
C ARG A 77 6.52 1.55 19.86
N TRP A 78 5.99 2.72 20.19
CA TRP A 78 5.35 3.58 19.18
C TRP A 78 6.33 4.02 18.10
N GLN A 79 7.58 4.27 18.47
CA GLN A 79 8.63 4.59 17.50
C GLN A 79 8.93 3.39 16.58
N GLU A 80 8.97 2.18 17.12
CA GLU A 80 9.12 0.94 16.35
C GLU A 80 7.93 0.69 15.43
N GLU A 81 6.70 0.84 15.93
CA GLU A 81 5.47 0.72 15.15
C GLU A 81 5.41 1.76 14.03
N GLY A 82 5.73 3.02 14.32
CA GLY A 82 5.79 4.10 13.33
C GLY A 82 6.81 3.79 12.24
N ARG A 83 7.99 3.27 12.60
CA ARG A 83 8.98 2.80 11.62
C ARG A 83 8.48 1.60 10.81
N ALA A 84 7.77 0.66 11.44
CA ALA A 84 7.23 -0.51 10.75
C ALA A 84 6.13 -0.11 9.76
N ARG A 85 5.20 0.75 10.16
CA ARG A 85 4.15 1.32 9.30
C ARG A 85 4.75 2.11 8.14
N GLY A 86 5.67 3.04 8.42
CA GLY A 86 6.34 3.81 7.38
C GLY A 86 7.13 2.95 6.38
N ARG A 87 7.75 1.85 6.83
CA ARG A 87 8.37 0.87 5.92
C ARG A 87 7.35 0.11 5.08
N ALA A 88 6.23 -0.29 5.67
CA ALA A 88 5.17 -1.02 4.97
C ALA A 88 4.52 -0.13 3.89
N GLU A 89 4.12 1.08 4.26
CA GLU A 89 3.55 2.09 3.35
C GLU A 89 4.55 2.45 2.24
N GLY A 90 5.80 2.71 2.59
CA GLY A 90 6.84 3.02 1.60
C GLY A 90 7.14 1.87 0.64
N LEU A 91 7.04 0.62 1.10
CA LEU A 91 7.20 -0.56 0.25
C LEU A 91 6.01 -0.74 -0.68
N GLU A 92 4.79 -0.55 -0.17
CA GLU A 92 3.55 -0.65 -0.95
C GLU A 92 3.52 0.40 -2.08
N GLU A 93 3.73 1.68 -1.75
CA GLU A 93 3.81 2.75 -2.75
C GLU A 93 4.96 2.52 -3.75
N GLY A 94 6.10 2.04 -3.26
CA GLY A 94 7.27 1.77 -4.09
C GLY A 94 7.01 0.64 -5.09
N LEU A 95 6.35 -0.43 -4.65
CA LEU A 95 5.99 -1.57 -5.51
C LEU A 95 4.92 -1.19 -6.54
N GLU A 96 3.88 -0.48 -6.14
CA GLU A 96 2.81 -0.06 -7.06
C GLU A 96 3.38 0.81 -8.18
N ARG A 97 4.11 1.89 -7.84
CA ARG A 97 4.76 2.76 -8.83
C ARG A 97 5.80 2.02 -9.66
N GLY A 98 6.50 1.07 -9.06
CA GLY A 98 7.51 0.25 -9.72
C GLY A 98 6.89 -0.67 -10.79
N LEU A 99 5.80 -1.34 -10.45
CA LEU A 99 5.06 -2.24 -11.34
C LEU A 99 4.39 -1.48 -12.48
N GLU A 100 3.73 -0.36 -12.20
CA GLU A 100 3.09 0.48 -13.22
C GLU A 100 4.11 0.96 -14.26
N ARG A 101 5.22 1.56 -13.80
CA ARG A 101 6.30 2.01 -14.68
C ARG A 101 6.97 0.86 -15.43
N GLY A 102 7.10 -0.30 -14.79
CA GLY A 102 7.66 -1.50 -15.41
C GLY A 102 6.79 -2.01 -16.55
N LEU A 103 5.47 -2.07 -16.33
CA LEU A 103 4.49 -2.49 -17.31
C LEU A 103 4.43 -1.52 -18.50
N GLU A 104 4.40 -0.21 -18.24
CA GLU A 104 4.38 0.82 -19.29
C GLU A 104 5.64 0.74 -20.17
N LYS A 105 6.83 0.63 -19.55
CA LYS A 105 8.10 0.45 -20.28
C LYS A 105 8.11 -0.84 -21.09
N GLY A 106 7.58 -1.93 -20.53
CA GLY A 106 7.47 -3.22 -21.23
C GLY A 106 6.55 -3.13 -22.45
N LEU A 107 5.39 -2.50 -22.31
CA LEU A 107 4.44 -2.28 -23.41
C LEU A 107 5.10 -1.45 -24.51
N GLU A 108 5.72 -0.33 -24.16
CA GLU A 108 6.39 0.53 -25.14
C GLU A 108 7.52 -0.18 -25.87
N ALA A 109 8.35 -0.95 -25.15
CA ALA A 109 9.42 -1.74 -25.77
C ALA A 109 8.87 -2.79 -26.75
N GLN A 110 7.75 -3.43 -26.44
CA GLN A 110 7.11 -4.40 -27.34
C GLN A 110 6.51 -3.72 -28.57
N ARG A 111 5.83 -2.58 -28.40
CA ARG A 111 5.31 -1.79 -29.52
C ARG A 111 6.43 -1.36 -30.47
N GLN A 112 7.54 -0.86 -29.93
CA GLN A 112 8.70 -0.46 -30.73
C GLN A 112 9.34 -1.65 -31.46
N THR A 113 9.42 -2.81 -30.81
CA THR A 113 9.90 -4.05 -31.43
C THR A 113 9.02 -4.44 -32.61
N LEU A 114 7.70 -4.45 -32.43
CA LEU A 114 6.74 -4.78 -33.48
C LEU A 114 6.88 -3.83 -34.68
N LEU A 115 6.93 -2.52 -34.44
CA LEU A 115 7.07 -1.51 -35.48
C LEU A 115 8.40 -1.65 -36.25
N ARG A 116 9.50 -1.91 -35.54
CA ARG A 116 10.82 -2.12 -36.16
C ARG A 116 10.83 -3.35 -37.07
N LEU A 117 10.23 -4.45 -36.62
CA LEU A 117 10.13 -5.68 -37.41
C LEU A 117 9.24 -5.49 -38.64
N LEU A 118 8.13 -4.75 -38.51
CA LEU A 118 7.24 -4.40 -39.62
C LEU A 118 8.00 -3.61 -40.70
N GLU A 119 8.70 -2.56 -40.28
CA GLU A 119 9.51 -1.73 -41.17
C GLU A 119 10.59 -2.54 -41.89
N TRP A 120 11.30 -3.39 -41.14
CA TRP A 120 12.37 -4.23 -41.69
C TRP A 120 11.85 -5.25 -42.72
N ARG A 121 10.71 -5.90 -42.43
CA ARG A 121 10.18 -6.98 -43.27
C ARG A 121 9.48 -6.47 -44.53
N PHE A 122 8.72 -5.38 -44.42
CA PHE A 122 7.81 -4.93 -45.47
C PHE A 122 8.15 -3.57 -46.09
N GLN A 123 9.25 -2.92 -45.65
CA GLN A 123 9.77 -1.69 -46.27
C GLN A 123 8.70 -0.60 -46.39
N LEU A 124 8.05 -0.33 -45.26
CA LEU A 124 6.87 0.54 -45.18
C LEU A 124 7.15 1.97 -45.67
N ALA A 125 6.19 2.57 -46.36
CA ALA A 125 6.17 4.00 -46.64
C ALA A 125 5.90 4.80 -45.36
N GLU A 126 6.34 6.07 -45.30
CA GLU A 126 6.17 6.93 -44.12
C GLU A 126 4.71 7.07 -43.66
N THR A 127 3.77 7.10 -44.60
CA THR A 127 2.33 7.13 -44.29
C THR A 127 1.85 5.86 -43.61
N GLN A 128 2.37 4.70 -44.01
CA GLN A 128 2.06 3.41 -43.38
C GLN A 128 2.70 3.33 -42.00
N LYS A 129 3.96 3.77 -41.85
CA LYS A 129 4.63 3.82 -40.54
C LYS A 129 3.83 4.62 -39.52
N ALA A 130 3.37 5.82 -39.91
CA ALA A 130 2.54 6.66 -39.05
C ALA A 130 1.21 5.99 -38.67
N ALA A 131 0.56 5.31 -39.62
CA ALA A 131 -0.68 4.58 -39.36
C ALA A 131 -0.47 3.44 -38.35
N TYR A 132 0.57 2.63 -38.52
CA TYR A 132 0.88 1.55 -37.56
C TYR A 132 1.28 2.08 -36.20
N GLN A 133 2.04 3.18 -36.11
CA GLN A 133 2.35 3.82 -34.83
C GLN A 133 1.07 4.19 -34.06
N GLN A 134 0.09 4.81 -34.74
CA GLN A 134 -1.18 5.17 -34.11
C GLN A 134 -2.01 3.94 -33.71
N GLN A 135 -2.04 2.91 -34.54
CA GLN A 135 -2.78 1.68 -34.25
C GLN A 135 -2.16 0.90 -33.08
N VAL A 136 -0.85 0.66 -33.12
CA VAL A 136 -0.12 -0.12 -32.11
C VAL A 136 -0.09 0.61 -30.75
N ALA A 137 -0.10 1.94 -30.73
CA ALA A 137 -0.20 2.73 -29.50
C ALA A 137 -1.49 2.45 -28.70
N ARG A 138 -2.56 1.99 -29.36
CA ARG A 138 -3.84 1.65 -28.70
C ARG A 138 -3.83 0.28 -28.04
N LEU A 139 -2.81 -0.55 -28.29
CA LEU A 139 -2.69 -1.88 -27.72
C LEU A 139 -2.03 -1.81 -26.35
N ASN A 140 -2.79 -2.03 -25.28
CA ASN A 140 -2.33 -1.99 -23.89
C ASN A 140 -2.13 -3.38 -23.26
N ASP A 141 -2.07 -4.42 -24.09
CA ASP A 141 -1.90 -5.81 -23.66
C ASP A 141 -0.59 -6.39 -24.22
N LEU A 142 0.30 -6.81 -23.30
CA LEU A 142 1.59 -7.41 -23.63
C LEU A 142 1.46 -8.76 -24.34
N SER A 143 0.45 -9.57 -24.00
CA SER A 143 0.19 -10.85 -24.64
C SER A 143 -0.25 -10.63 -26.09
N LEU A 144 -1.17 -9.69 -26.34
CA LEU A 144 -1.59 -9.35 -27.71
C LEU A 144 -0.42 -8.82 -28.54
N LEU A 145 0.44 -7.96 -27.99
CA LEU A 145 1.64 -7.48 -28.68
C LEU A 145 2.60 -8.63 -29.03
N THR A 146 2.82 -9.55 -28.09
CA THR A 146 3.68 -10.73 -28.31
C THR A 146 3.10 -11.62 -29.42
N GLN A 147 1.80 -11.90 -29.39
CA GLN A 147 1.12 -12.67 -30.43
C GLN A 147 1.21 -12.01 -31.81
N LEU A 148 1.11 -10.68 -31.87
CA LEU A 148 1.28 -9.93 -33.13
C LEU A 148 2.71 -10.03 -33.66
N ILE A 149 3.71 -9.97 -32.78
CA ILE A 149 5.12 -10.16 -33.15
C ILE A 149 5.33 -11.58 -33.70
N ASP A 150 4.86 -12.60 -33.00
CA ASP A 150 5.00 -13.99 -33.45
C ASP A 150 4.31 -14.22 -34.79
N TYR A 151 3.10 -13.65 -34.97
CA TYR A 151 2.37 -13.71 -36.21
C TYR A 151 3.10 -13.00 -37.36
N LEU A 152 3.66 -11.82 -37.09
CA LEU A 152 4.45 -11.05 -38.05
C LEU A 152 5.67 -11.83 -38.57
N LEU A 153 6.31 -12.62 -37.71
CA LEU A 153 7.47 -13.42 -38.11
C LEU A 153 7.08 -14.53 -39.11
N ALA A 154 5.85 -15.05 -39.03
CA ALA A 154 5.35 -16.14 -39.85
C ALA A 154 4.63 -15.70 -41.15
N VAL A 155 3.99 -14.54 -41.13
CA VAL A 155 3.10 -14.08 -42.20
C VAL A 155 3.85 -13.69 -43.48
N GLN A 156 3.30 -14.01 -44.67
CA GLN A 156 4.00 -13.73 -45.93
C GLN A 156 3.71 -12.33 -46.48
N THR A 157 2.53 -11.78 -46.21
CA THR A 157 2.07 -10.53 -46.79
C THR A 157 1.64 -9.52 -45.72
N LEU A 158 1.72 -8.25 -46.08
CA LEU A 158 1.27 -7.16 -45.20
C LEU A 158 -0.25 -7.20 -44.99
N ALA A 159 -1.02 -7.59 -46.02
CA ALA A 159 -2.48 -7.67 -45.95
C ALA A 159 -2.97 -8.71 -44.94
N GLU A 160 -2.30 -9.86 -44.83
CA GLU A 160 -2.59 -10.86 -43.80
C GLU A 160 -2.28 -10.31 -42.40
N PHE A 161 -1.18 -9.58 -42.23
CA PHE A 161 -0.85 -8.90 -40.98
C PHE A 161 -1.92 -7.86 -40.60
N ASP A 162 -2.36 -7.04 -41.55
CA ASP A 162 -3.39 -6.02 -41.35
C ASP A 162 -4.71 -6.62 -40.85
N MET A 163 -5.12 -7.75 -41.42
CA MET A 163 -6.30 -8.48 -40.97
C MET A 163 -6.16 -8.91 -39.51
N LYS A 164 -5.00 -9.46 -39.12
CA LYS A 164 -4.77 -9.85 -37.72
C LYS A 164 -4.74 -8.64 -36.79
N LEU A 165 -4.07 -7.57 -37.17
CA LEU A 165 -4.02 -6.33 -36.38
C LEU A 165 -5.41 -5.73 -36.16
N LEU A 166 -6.25 -5.69 -37.20
CA LEU A 166 -7.63 -5.20 -37.10
C LEU A 166 -8.46 -6.02 -36.10
N THR A 167 -8.31 -7.35 -36.12
CA THR A 167 -9.00 -8.22 -35.14
C THR A 167 -8.54 -7.94 -33.72
N SER A 168 -7.22 -7.77 -33.49
CA SER A 168 -6.67 -7.47 -32.16
C SER A 168 -7.11 -6.10 -31.63
N LEU A 169 -7.24 -5.10 -32.51
CA LEU A 169 -7.73 -3.77 -32.14
C LEU A 169 -9.22 -3.78 -31.77
N SER A 170 -10.01 -4.64 -32.41
CA SER A 170 -11.44 -4.78 -32.11
C SER A 170 -11.61 -5.43 -30.73
N THR A 171 -10.87 -6.49 -30.43
CA THR A 171 -10.90 -7.15 -29.11
C THR A 171 -10.40 -6.24 -27.98
N ALA A 172 -9.43 -5.38 -28.25
CA ALA A 172 -8.91 -4.43 -27.27
C ALA A 172 -9.87 -3.28 -26.94
N ASN A 173 -10.87 -3.01 -27.80
CA ASN A 173 -11.89 -1.98 -27.59
C ASN A 173 -13.11 -2.48 -26.80
N ASP A 174 -13.32 -3.79 -26.73
CA ASP A 174 -14.46 -4.43 -26.07
C ASP A 174 -14.14 -4.89 -24.62
N SER A 175 -12.92 -4.64 -24.14
CA SER A 175 -12.40 -5.01 -22.80
C SER A 175 -12.17 -3.77 -21.94
#